data_AF-A0A0Q4I5S0-F1
#
_entry.id   AF-A0A0Q4I5S0-F1
#
_cell.length_a   1.000
_cell.length_b   1.000
_cell.length_c   1.000
_cell.angle_alpha   90.00
_cell.angle_beta   90.00
_cell.angle_gamma   90.00
#
_symmetry.space_group_name_H-M   'P 1'
#
loop_
_entity.id
_entity.type
_entity.pdbx_description
1 polymer ?
#
loop_
_entity_poly.entity_id
_entity_poly.type
_entity_poly.pdbx_seq_one_letter_code
_entity_poly.pdbx_strand_id
1 'polypeptide(L)'
;MSQSVKVGLRQWGLRLSTILWFLGGLAFLFSLPLVVQASPLILLGILLIALSCAAVIASLIERFLRTSHFRTRWLKASVAMIFLLTIIVASPIYYAATITQVSPAMVPQATLSDGRKTIIFQGMQHVATEVFFKSVIYDLEDELSRGSVAYYEGVKPSNSQDDRWFDTMITGGADLGASYRALGDMCGLQFQGRYFGLLGRDVREHPAAHVVADVTTAQLRAEYGRLMQTDPAFAAAMKEKADARRADEGDGLEKIVSFLRRGSEGQRKIAGILCRGFMTYGMRRGGIGKSEDQMNKLILDYRNHVLAAALLAEPRQRIYVTYGAEHLSGVLALMRNTNPRWRIVSVTWTRTIDSPEQLVGKL
;
A
#
# COMPACT_ATOMS: atom_id res chain seq x y z
N MET A 1 53.51 9.47 24.40
CA MET A 1 52.19 9.16 25.01
C MET A 1 52.40 8.36 26.30
N SER A 2 51.98 8.91 27.44
CA SER A 2 52.07 8.28 28.77
C SER A 2 51.29 6.95 28.83
N GLN A 3 51.80 5.97 29.60
CA GLN A 3 51.13 4.68 29.88
C GLN A 3 49.69 4.85 30.36
N SER A 4 49.40 5.92 31.11
CA SER A 4 48.04 6.27 31.57
C SER A 4 47.06 6.50 30.42
N VAL A 5 47.49 7.18 29.34
CA VAL A 5 46.67 7.44 28.16
C VAL A 5 46.37 6.14 27.39
N LYS A 6 47.35 5.22 27.29
CA LYS A 6 47.17 3.90 26.64
C LYS A 6 46.21 3.00 27.43
N VAL A 7 46.26 3.03 28.78
CA VAL A 7 45.34 2.27 29.64
C VAL A 7 43.93 2.83 29.56
N GLY A 8 43.77 4.16 29.59
CA GLY A 8 42.47 4.82 29.43
C GLY A 8 41.81 4.48 28.09
N LEU A 9 42.55 4.60 26.97
CA LEU A 9 42.06 4.23 25.63
C LEU A 9 41.64 2.75 25.53
N ARG A 10 42.42 1.84 26.15
CA ARG A 10 42.11 0.39 26.16
C ARG A 10 40.86 0.07 26.98
N GLN A 11 40.64 0.75 28.11
CA GLN A 11 39.44 0.60 28.93
C GLN A 11 38.18 1.14 28.21
N TRP A 12 38.29 2.28 27.52
CA TRP A 12 37.20 2.81 26.69
C TRP A 12 36.84 1.87 25.54
N GLY A 13 37.83 1.30 24.85
CA GLY A 13 37.59 0.31 23.80
C GLY A 13 36.86 -0.95 24.30
N LEU A 14 37.21 -1.43 25.50
CA LEU A 14 36.51 -2.56 26.13
C LEU A 14 35.06 -2.21 26.48
N ARG A 15 34.81 -1.03 27.07
CA ARG A 15 33.45 -0.57 27.41
C ARG A 15 32.57 -0.45 26.17
N LEU A 16 33.07 0.19 25.12
CA LEU A 16 32.34 0.34 23.86
C LEU A 16 32.03 -1.02 23.22
N SER A 17 33.02 -1.93 23.19
CA SER A 17 32.83 -3.29 22.70
C SER A 17 31.73 -4.01 23.48
N THR A 18 31.74 -3.95 24.81
CA THR A 18 30.71 -4.59 25.65
C THR A 18 29.32 -4.04 25.35
N ILE A 19 29.18 -2.72 25.20
CA ILE A 19 27.90 -2.09 24.84
C ILE A 19 27.43 -2.57 23.47
N LEU A 20 28.31 -2.61 22.47
CA LEU A 20 27.96 -3.08 21.12
C LEU A 20 27.52 -4.55 21.12
N TRP A 21 28.21 -5.42 21.88
CA TRP A 21 27.82 -6.82 22.02
C TRP A 21 26.48 -6.98 22.72
N PHE A 22 26.22 -6.18 23.76
CA PHE A 22 24.95 -6.19 24.47
C PHE A 22 23.80 -5.74 23.56
N LEU A 23 23.95 -4.62 22.86
CA LEU A 23 22.94 -4.09 21.93
C LEU A 23 22.73 -5.05 20.74
N GLY A 24 23.81 -5.60 20.18
CA GLY A 24 23.75 -6.58 19.11
C GLY A 24 23.03 -7.87 19.54
N GLY A 25 23.31 -8.37 20.75
CA GLY A 25 22.64 -9.52 21.32
C GLY A 25 21.14 -9.27 21.55
N LEU A 26 20.79 -8.11 22.10
CA LEU A 26 19.39 -7.71 22.31
C LEU A 26 18.63 -7.60 20.98
N ALA A 27 19.20 -6.92 19.99
CA ALA A 27 18.60 -6.79 18.66
C ALA A 27 18.47 -8.14 17.94
N PHE A 28 19.44 -9.04 18.10
CA PHE A 28 19.35 -10.42 17.63
C PHE A 28 18.18 -11.17 18.29
N LEU A 29 18.03 -11.09 19.61
CA LEU A 29 16.95 -11.76 20.34
C LEU A 29 15.57 -11.28 19.91
N PHE A 30 15.41 -9.99 19.61
CA PHE A 30 14.15 -9.47 19.04
C PHE A 30 13.91 -9.93 17.59
N SER A 31 14.98 -10.03 16.79
CA SER A 31 14.88 -10.42 15.37
C SER A 31 14.67 -11.92 15.17
N LEU A 32 15.18 -12.74 16.09
CA LEU A 32 15.19 -14.21 15.96
C LEU A 32 13.78 -14.81 15.81
N PRO A 33 12.76 -14.44 16.61
CA PRO A 33 11.40 -14.96 16.43
C PRO A 33 10.85 -14.70 15.02
N LEU A 34 11.11 -13.53 14.43
CA LEU A 34 10.64 -13.20 13.08
C LEU A 34 11.30 -14.08 12.02
N VAL A 35 12.61 -14.32 12.14
CA VAL A 35 13.34 -15.18 11.19
C VAL A 35 12.87 -16.63 11.30
N VAL A 36 12.70 -17.15 12.51
CA VAL A 36 12.20 -18.52 12.74
C VAL A 36 10.75 -18.66 12.24
N GLN A 37 9.91 -17.65 12.49
CA GLN A 37 8.53 -17.61 12.03
C GLN A 37 8.43 -17.53 10.50
N ALA A 38 9.36 -16.83 9.83
CA ALA A 38 9.45 -16.80 8.38
C ALA A 38 9.83 -18.16 7.80
N SER A 39 10.89 -18.79 8.30
CA SER A 39 11.22 -20.20 8.03
C SER A 39 12.45 -20.61 8.82
N PRO A 40 12.46 -21.78 9.49
CA PRO A 40 13.67 -22.33 10.12
C PRO A 40 14.84 -22.51 9.13
N LEU A 41 14.55 -22.72 7.84
CA LEU A 41 15.58 -22.84 6.80
C LEU A 41 16.32 -21.53 6.55
N ILE A 42 15.67 -20.38 6.76
CA ILE A 42 16.35 -19.07 6.65
C ILE A 42 17.39 -18.94 7.77
N LEU A 43 17.07 -19.37 8.99
CA LEU A 43 18.02 -19.38 10.09
C LEU A 43 19.21 -20.30 9.78
N LEU A 44 18.96 -21.51 9.25
CA LEU A 44 20.03 -22.41 8.81
C LEU A 44 20.92 -21.77 7.74
N GLY A 45 20.32 -21.11 6.74
CA GLY A 45 21.05 -20.37 5.71
C GLY A 45 21.91 -19.25 6.30
N ILE A 46 21.38 -18.47 7.24
CA ILE A 46 22.12 -17.43 7.98
C ILE A 46 23.33 -18.03 8.70
N LEU A 47 23.16 -19.15 9.40
CA LEU A 47 24.25 -19.83 10.11
C LEU A 47 25.37 -20.24 9.14
N LEU A 48 25.01 -20.87 8.02
CA LEU A 48 25.98 -21.32 7.01
C LEU A 48 26.74 -20.15 6.37
N ILE A 49 26.04 -19.08 6.00
CA ILE A 49 26.65 -17.87 5.42
C ILE A 49 27.55 -17.19 6.46
N ALA A 50 27.09 -17.05 7.71
CA ALA A 50 27.86 -16.41 8.77
C ALA A 50 29.17 -17.15 9.06
N LEU A 51 29.11 -18.49 9.18
CA LEU A 51 30.30 -19.31 9.44
C LEU A 51 31.31 -19.22 8.29
N SER A 52 30.83 -19.23 7.05
CA SER A 52 31.65 -19.13 5.83
C SER A 52 32.33 -17.77 5.71
N CYS A 53 31.56 -16.68 5.83
CA CYS A 53 32.09 -15.32 5.79
C CYS A 53 33.06 -15.07 6.96
N ALA A 54 32.73 -15.53 8.17
CA ALA A 54 33.61 -15.40 9.32
C ALA A 54 34.93 -16.16 9.14
N ALA A 55 34.93 -17.31 8.45
CA ALA A 55 36.15 -18.06 8.15
C ALA A 55 37.06 -17.25 7.22
N VAL A 56 36.50 -16.68 6.14
CA VAL A 56 37.24 -15.81 5.22
C VAL A 56 37.83 -14.60 5.94
N ILE A 57 37.03 -13.91 6.77
CA ILE A 57 37.48 -12.75 7.56
C ILE A 57 38.60 -13.16 8.52
N ALA A 58 38.44 -14.27 9.25
CA ALA A 58 39.44 -14.74 10.20
C ALA A 58 40.75 -15.10 9.51
N SER A 59 40.71 -15.78 8.35
CA SER A 59 41.90 -16.14 7.56
C SER A 59 42.61 -14.92 6.99
N LEU A 60 41.88 -13.91 6.51
CA LEU A 60 42.47 -12.65 6.02
C LEU A 60 43.19 -11.91 7.15
N ILE A 61 42.54 -11.77 8.31
CA ILE A 61 43.13 -11.10 9.48
C ILE A 61 44.37 -11.86 9.98
N GLU A 62 44.33 -13.19 9.98
CA GLU A 62 45.48 -14.02 10.34
C GLU A 62 46.68 -13.79 9.41
N ARG A 63 46.42 -13.77 8.09
CA ARG A 63 47.43 -13.54 7.05
C ARG A 63 48.04 -12.14 7.12
N PHE A 64 47.23 -11.11 7.38
CA PHE A 64 47.71 -9.72 7.47
C PHE A 64 48.40 -9.40 8.80
N LEU A 65 47.91 -9.92 9.93
CA LEU A 65 48.45 -9.61 11.25
C LEU A 65 49.49 -10.62 11.75
N ARG A 66 49.80 -11.68 10.98
CA ARG A 66 50.80 -12.74 11.32
C ARG A 66 50.66 -13.25 12.76
N THR A 67 49.45 -13.66 13.12
CA THR A 67 49.08 -14.06 14.50
C THR A 67 48.43 -15.43 14.48
N SER A 68 48.50 -16.25 15.54
CA SER A 68 48.03 -17.65 15.54
C SER A 68 46.66 -17.87 16.23
N HIS A 69 45.77 -16.88 16.18
CA HIS A 69 44.49 -16.90 16.92
C HIS A 69 43.26 -17.09 16.01
N PHE A 70 43.37 -17.94 14.99
CA PHE A 70 42.28 -18.22 14.04
C PHE A 70 40.96 -18.59 14.73
N ARG A 71 40.98 -19.64 15.56
CA ARG A 71 39.75 -20.22 16.15
C ARG A 71 38.94 -19.20 16.97
N THR A 72 39.60 -18.43 17.82
CA THR A 72 38.92 -17.42 18.67
C THR A 72 38.37 -16.27 17.84
N ARG A 73 39.07 -15.85 16.79
CA ARG A 73 38.60 -14.79 15.89
C ARG A 73 37.45 -15.26 15.03
N TRP A 74 37.54 -16.46 14.48
CA TRP A 74 36.49 -17.10 13.71
C TRP A 74 35.21 -17.24 14.53
N LEU A 75 35.29 -17.72 15.78
CA LEU A 75 34.12 -17.86 16.63
C LEU A 75 33.47 -16.49 16.93
N LYS A 76 34.26 -15.49 17.33
CA LYS A 76 33.75 -14.14 17.59
C LYS A 76 33.13 -13.51 16.34
N ALA A 77 33.79 -13.63 15.19
CA ALA A 77 33.29 -13.13 13.92
C ALA A 77 32.00 -13.85 13.51
N SER A 78 31.91 -15.16 13.73
CA SER A 78 30.71 -15.96 13.42
C SER A 78 29.52 -15.49 14.25
N VAL A 79 29.67 -15.34 15.57
CA VAL A 79 28.57 -14.84 16.43
C VAL A 79 28.16 -13.43 16.01
N ALA A 80 29.12 -12.53 15.76
CA ALA A 80 28.83 -11.18 15.30
C ALA A 80 28.08 -11.17 13.95
N MET A 81 28.48 -12.04 13.02
CA MET A 81 27.83 -12.18 11.72
C MET A 81 26.43 -12.78 11.82
N ILE A 82 26.21 -13.75 12.71
CA ILE A 82 24.87 -14.31 12.96
C ILE A 82 23.94 -13.20 13.49
N PHE A 83 24.40 -12.42 14.47
CA PHE A 83 23.62 -11.28 14.99
C PHE A 83 23.28 -10.30 13.86
N LEU A 84 24.30 -9.86 13.12
CA LEU A 84 24.13 -8.89 12.05
C LEU A 84 23.17 -9.37 10.96
N LEU A 85 23.36 -10.59 10.44
CA LEU A 85 22.52 -11.12 9.36
C LEU A 85 21.07 -11.35 9.81
N THR A 86 20.86 -11.84 11.03
CA THR A 86 19.50 -12.01 11.58
C THR A 86 18.79 -10.65 11.69
N ILE A 87 19.50 -9.62 12.18
CA ILE A 87 18.96 -8.25 12.25
C ILE A 87 18.64 -7.72 10.85
N ILE A 88 19.55 -7.88 9.88
CA ILE A 88 19.35 -7.44 8.49
C ILE A 88 18.12 -8.10 7.88
N VAL A 89 17.95 -9.42 8.05
CA VAL A 89 16.79 -10.16 7.51
C VAL A 89 15.48 -9.72 8.15
N ALA A 90 15.46 -9.42 9.45
CA ALA A 90 14.26 -8.95 10.14
C ALA A 90 13.96 -7.46 9.90
N SER A 91 14.96 -6.66 9.54
CA SER A 91 14.85 -5.20 9.42
C SER A 91 13.75 -4.73 8.45
N PRO A 92 13.57 -5.32 7.25
CA PRO A 92 12.47 -4.95 6.35
C PRO A 92 11.08 -5.13 6.97
N ILE A 93 10.90 -6.17 7.79
CA ILE A 93 9.62 -6.47 8.45
C ILE A 93 9.35 -5.39 9.52
N TYR A 94 10.33 -5.07 10.36
CA TYR A 94 10.21 -4.00 11.34
C TYR A 94 9.98 -2.64 10.68
N TYR A 95 10.68 -2.35 9.59
CA TYR A 95 10.48 -1.12 8.83
C TYR A 95 9.06 -1.03 8.27
N ALA A 96 8.57 -2.10 7.63
CA ALA A 96 7.21 -2.18 7.08
C ALA A 96 6.12 -2.02 8.17
N ALA A 97 6.32 -2.63 9.34
CA ALA A 97 5.44 -2.43 10.49
C ALA A 97 5.48 -0.98 10.99
N THR A 98 6.68 -0.42 11.13
CA THR A 98 6.90 0.93 11.70
C THR A 98 6.33 2.01 10.81
N ILE A 99 6.55 1.93 9.48
CA ILE A 99 6.02 2.94 8.56
C ILE A 99 4.48 2.97 8.59
N THR A 100 3.84 1.80 8.70
CA THR A 100 2.39 1.68 8.80
C THR A 100 1.85 2.32 10.08
N GLN A 101 2.56 2.20 11.20
CA GLN A 101 2.12 2.73 12.50
C GLN A 101 2.43 4.22 12.70
N VAL A 102 3.66 4.63 12.40
CA VAL A 102 4.16 5.98 12.69
C VAL A 102 3.81 6.97 11.57
N SER A 103 3.53 6.47 10.38
CA SER A 103 3.16 7.31 9.24
C SER A 103 2.13 6.60 8.37
N PRO A 104 0.92 6.39 8.91
CA PRO A 104 -0.11 5.59 8.29
C PRO A 104 -0.53 6.18 6.95
N ALA A 105 -1.06 5.31 6.10
CA ALA A 105 -1.74 5.72 4.90
C ALA A 105 -3.10 6.33 5.24
N MET A 106 -3.29 7.59 4.85
CA MET A 106 -4.48 8.36 5.17
C MET A 106 -5.20 8.75 3.89
N VAL A 107 -6.53 8.76 3.93
CA VAL A 107 -7.37 9.35 2.88
C VAL A 107 -8.21 10.47 3.47
N PRO A 108 -8.48 11.54 2.69
CA PRO A 108 -9.27 12.65 3.17
C PRO A 108 -10.76 12.33 3.10
N GLN A 109 -11.52 12.83 4.06
CA GLN A 109 -12.94 13.14 3.90
C GLN A 109 -13.06 14.66 3.88
N ALA A 110 -13.41 15.23 2.74
CA ALA A 110 -13.43 16.67 2.53
C ALA A 110 -14.85 17.14 2.28
N THR A 111 -15.31 18.10 3.07
CA THR A 111 -16.57 18.79 2.80
C THR A 111 -16.29 19.96 1.87
N LEU A 112 -16.88 19.93 0.69
CA LEU A 112 -16.82 20.98 -0.32
C LEU A 112 -18.13 21.77 -0.30
N SER A 113 -18.07 23.09 -0.42
CA SER A 113 -19.27 23.91 -0.58
C SER A 113 -19.02 25.17 -1.38
N ASP A 114 -20.04 25.61 -2.10
CA ASP A 114 -20.12 26.93 -2.75
C ASP A 114 -21.06 27.91 -2.04
N GLY A 115 -21.56 27.53 -0.84
CA GLY A 115 -22.54 28.26 -0.05
C GLY A 115 -24.00 27.88 -0.32
N ARG A 116 -24.29 27.15 -1.40
CA ARG A 116 -25.65 26.62 -1.70
C ARG A 116 -25.69 25.11 -1.71
N LYS A 117 -24.67 24.47 -2.30
CA LYS A 117 -24.51 23.02 -2.35
C LYS A 117 -23.37 22.60 -1.43
N THR A 118 -23.52 21.41 -0.85
CA THR A 118 -22.53 20.74 -0.01
C THR A 118 -22.26 19.35 -0.57
N ILE A 119 -20.98 19.02 -0.72
CA ILE A 119 -20.51 17.72 -1.17
C ILE A 119 -19.56 17.18 -0.12
N ILE A 120 -19.86 16.03 0.45
CA ILE A 120 -18.91 15.30 1.29
C ILE A 120 -18.18 14.33 0.38
N PHE A 121 -16.90 14.59 0.14
CA PHE A 121 -16.03 13.73 -0.64
C PHE A 121 -15.27 12.79 0.29
N GLN A 122 -15.71 11.55 0.37
CA GLN A 122 -15.01 10.47 1.05
C GLN A 122 -14.00 9.84 0.10
N GLY A 123 -12.71 10.10 0.36
CA GLY A 123 -11.61 9.42 -0.31
C GLY A 123 -11.63 7.92 0.00
N MET A 124 -11.60 7.10 -1.04
CA MET A 124 -11.73 5.65 -0.94
C MET A 124 -10.42 4.93 -1.29
N GLN A 125 -10.32 3.72 -0.77
CA GLN A 125 -9.42 2.67 -1.25
C GLN A 125 -10.21 1.39 -1.48
N HIS A 126 -9.82 0.63 -2.49
CA HIS A 126 -10.43 -0.67 -2.76
C HIS A 126 -10.15 -1.70 -1.65
N VAL A 127 -8.99 -1.61 -1.00
CA VAL A 127 -8.56 -2.51 0.08
C VAL A 127 -8.10 -1.68 1.28
N ALA A 128 -8.76 -1.87 2.42
CA ALA A 128 -8.54 -1.08 3.64
C ALA A 128 -8.98 -1.87 4.90
N THR A 129 -8.82 -1.28 6.09
CA THR A 129 -9.27 -1.88 7.35
C THR A 129 -10.79 -2.00 7.42
N GLU A 130 -11.27 -2.96 8.22
CA GLU A 130 -12.70 -3.10 8.53
C GLU A 130 -13.29 -1.85 9.18
N VAL A 131 -12.58 -1.24 10.13
CA VAL A 131 -12.99 -0.01 10.81
C VAL A 131 -13.19 1.13 9.81
N PHE A 132 -12.29 1.27 8.83
CA PHE A 132 -12.44 2.27 7.77
C PHE A 132 -13.77 2.09 7.01
N PHE A 133 -14.06 0.89 6.50
CA PHE A 133 -15.29 0.67 5.75
C PHE A 133 -16.55 0.80 6.61
N LYS A 134 -16.52 0.36 7.87
CA LYS A 134 -17.64 0.58 8.80
C LYS A 134 -17.93 2.06 9.00
N SER A 135 -16.88 2.88 9.18
CA SER A 135 -17.02 4.34 9.30
C SER A 135 -17.62 4.94 8.02
N VAL A 136 -17.13 4.53 6.84
CA VAL A 136 -17.66 5.02 5.55
C VAL A 136 -19.13 4.65 5.37
N ILE A 137 -19.52 3.41 5.66
CA ILE A 137 -20.93 2.99 5.53
C ILE A 137 -21.80 3.73 6.54
N TYR A 138 -21.35 3.89 7.79
CA TYR A 138 -22.08 4.64 8.80
C TYR A 138 -22.33 6.10 8.38
N ASP A 139 -21.28 6.80 7.94
CA ASP A 139 -21.40 8.20 7.47
C ASP A 139 -22.31 8.32 6.24
N LEU A 140 -22.22 7.34 5.33
CA LEU A 140 -23.05 7.27 4.14
C LEU A 140 -24.53 7.03 4.49
N GLU A 141 -24.83 6.11 5.41
CA GLU A 141 -26.20 5.86 5.89
C GLU A 141 -26.78 7.09 6.62
N ASP A 142 -25.99 7.77 7.46
CA ASP A 142 -26.40 9.02 8.10
C ASP A 142 -26.73 10.09 7.05
N GLU A 143 -25.91 10.25 6.01
CA GLU A 143 -26.16 11.24 4.96
C GLU A 143 -27.35 10.89 4.08
N LEU A 144 -27.54 9.61 3.73
CA LEU A 144 -28.75 9.14 3.04
C LEU A 144 -30.00 9.42 3.88
N SER A 145 -29.94 9.20 5.21
CA SER A 145 -31.05 9.52 6.12
C SER A 145 -31.39 11.01 6.18
N ARG A 146 -30.43 11.89 5.86
CA ARG A 146 -30.59 13.35 5.75
C ARG A 146 -31.05 13.81 4.36
N GLY A 147 -31.35 12.87 3.45
CA GLY A 147 -31.80 13.15 2.08
C GLY A 147 -30.68 13.49 1.10
N SER A 148 -29.42 13.21 1.45
CA SER A 148 -28.30 13.32 0.52
C SER A 148 -28.41 12.26 -0.58
N VAL A 149 -27.80 12.54 -1.74
CA VAL A 149 -27.57 11.51 -2.76
C VAL A 149 -26.17 10.95 -2.66
N ALA A 150 -26.06 9.63 -2.76
CA ALA A 150 -24.81 8.92 -2.78
C ALA A 150 -24.27 8.74 -4.21
N TYR A 151 -23.04 9.17 -4.43
CA TYR A 151 -22.30 9.05 -5.67
C TYR A 151 -21.18 8.04 -5.50
N TYR A 152 -21.11 7.05 -6.39
CA TYR A 152 -20.17 5.94 -6.32
C TYR A 152 -19.22 5.92 -7.52
N GLU A 153 -17.97 5.55 -7.25
CA GLU A 153 -17.02 5.10 -8.25
C GLU A 153 -17.38 3.69 -8.76
N GLY A 154 -17.30 3.49 -10.07
CA GLY A 154 -17.55 2.19 -10.69
C GLY A 154 -17.72 2.30 -12.20
N VAL A 155 -16.72 1.85 -12.96
CA VAL A 155 -16.80 1.79 -14.41
C VAL A 155 -17.96 0.85 -14.80
N LYS A 156 -18.94 1.40 -15.53
CA LYS A 156 -20.13 0.67 -15.93
C LYS A 156 -19.85 -0.16 -17.20
N PRO A 157 -20.31 -1.43 -17.26
CA PRO A 157 -20.23 -2.19 -18.50
C PRO A 157 -21.09 -1.52 -19.59
N SER A 158 -20.67 -1.64 -20.85
CA SER A 158 -21.40 -1.10 -22.00
C SER A 158 -21.76 -2.17 -23.01
N ASN A 159 -20.77 -2.92 -23.49
CA ASN A 159 -20.92 -4.01 -24.43
C ASN A 159 -19.72 -4.96 -24.32
N SER A 160 -19.91 -6.21 -24.78
CA SER A 160 -18.90 -7.27 -24.64
C SER A 160 -17.55 -6.96 -25.29
N GLN A 161 -17.48 -6.07 -26.30
CA GLN A 161 -16.21 -5.73 -26.94
C GLN A 161 -15.41 -4.75 -26.09
N ASP A 162 -16.07 -3.74 -25.54
CA ASP A 162 -15.43 -2.72 -24.70
C ASP A 162 -15.13 -3.25 -23.31
N ASP A 163 -15.99 -4.12 -22.77
CA ASP A 163 -15.77 -4.78 -21.48
C ASP A 163 -14.52 -5.68 -21.53
N ARG A 164 -14.39 -6.53 -22.57
CA ARG A 164 -13.18 -7.35 -22.78
C ARG A 164 -11.92 -6.52 -23.00
N TRP A 165 -12.05 -5.38 -23.69
CA TRP A 165 -10.93 -4.46 -23.86
C TRP A 165 -10.50 -3.88 -22.51
N PHE A 166 -11.46 -3.45 -21.69
CA PHE A 166 -11.20 -2.91 -20.36
C PHE A 166 -10.49 -3.94 -19.46
N ASP A 167 -11.02 -5.16 -19.41
CA ASP A 167 -10.41 -6.26 -18.66
C ASP A 167 -8.96 -6.50 -19.13
N THR A 168 -8.74 -6.59 -20.44
CA THR A 168 -7.39 -6.85 -20.97
C THR A 168 -6.42 -5.69 -20.69
N MET A 169 -6.84 -4.45 -20.92
CA MET A 169 -5.95 -3.29 -20.80
C MET A 169 -5.67 -2.89 -19.36
N ILE A 170 -6.72 -2.82 -18.55
CA ILE A 170 -6.66 -2.29 -17.19
C ILE A 170 -6.31 -3.40 -16.19
N THR A 171 -6.94 -4.57 -16.31
CA THR A 171 -6.81 -5.65 -15.32
C THR A 171 -5.90 -6.79 -15.77
N GLY A 172 -5.37 -6.75 -17.00
CA GLY A 172 -4.57 -7.83 -17.56
C GLY A 172 -5.38 -9.11 -17.81
N GLY A 173 -6.70 -9.00 -17.93
CA GLY A 173 -7.63 -10.12 -18.09
C GLY A 173 -8.08 -10.76 -16.77
N ALA A 174 -7.65 -10.24 -15.62
CA ALA A 174 -8.07 -10.74 -14.31
C ALA A 174 -9.36 -10.06 -13.83
N ASP A 175 -10.20 -10.79 -13.08
CA ASP A 175 -11.31 -10.18 -12.35
C ASP A 175 -10.76 -9.21 -11.28
N LEU A 176 -11.07 -7.93 -11.42
CA LEU A 176 -10.56 -6.87 -10.56
C LEU A 176 -11.05 -7.04 -9.11
N GLY A 177 -12.31 -7.47 -8.94
CA GLY A 177 -12.89 -7.75 -7.63
C GLY A 177 -12.22 -8.93 -6.93
N ALA A 178 -11.91 -10.02 -7.64
CA ALA A 178 -11.13 -11.15 -7.12
C ALA A 178 -9.71 -10.74 -6.75
N SER A 179 -9.07 -9.91 -7.58
CA SER A 179 -7.73 -9.39 -7.33
C SER A 179 -7.68 -8.57 -6.03
N TYR A 180 -8.63 -7.67 -5.82
CA TYR A 180 -8.70 -6.90 -4.58
C TYR A 180 -9.07 -7.74 -3.36
N ARG A 181 -9.92 -8.75 -3.50
CA ARG A 181 -10.19 -9.71 -2.41
C ARG A 181 -8.93 -10.47 -2.02
N ALA A 182 -8.20 -11.00 -3.01
CA ALA A 182 -6.96 -11.71 -2.77
C ALA A 182 -5.89 -10.82 -2.12
N LEU A 183 -5.80 -9.55 -2.55
CA LEU A 183 -4.96 -8.55 -1.91
C LEU A 183 -5.39 -8.32 -0.45
N GLY A 184 -6.68 -8.09 -0.20
CA GLY A 184 -7.25 -7.96 1.14
C GLY A 184 -6.86 -9.12 2.05
N ASP A 185 -7.12 -10.36 1.61
CA ASP A 185 -6.80 -11.57 2.38
C ASP A 185 -5.30 -11.67 2.70
N MET A 186 -4.43 -11.41 1.73
CA MET A 186 -2.97 -11.45 1.93
C MET A 186 -2.50 -10.39 2.93
N CYS A 187 -3.10 -9.21 2.89
CA CYS A 187 -2.69 -8.06 3.68
C CYS A 187 -3.40 -8.02 5.04
N GLY A 188 -4.32 -8.94 5.33
CA GLY A 188 -5.17 -8.91 6.51
C GLY A 188 -6.14 -7.72 6.53
N LEU A 189 -6.54 -7.25 5.35
CA LEU A 189 -7.43 -6.12 5.12
C LEU A 189 -8.74 -6.63 4.49
N GLN A 190 -9.69 -5.72 4.24
CA GLN A 190 -10.97 -6.02 3.63
C GLN A 190 -11.08 -5.40 2.24
N PHE A 191 -11.87 -6.01 1.36
CA PHE A 191 -12.27 -5.43 0.09
C PHE A 191 -13.57 -4.63 0.25
N GLN A 192 -13.64 -3.44 -0.34
CA GLN A 192 -14.78 -2.52 -0.20
C GLN A 192 -16.14 -3.17 -0.55
N GLY A 193 -16.17 -4.05 -1.55
CA GLY A 193 -17.42 -4.61 -2.07
C GLY A 193 -18.22 -5.38 -1.00
N ARG A 194 -17.53 -5.94 0.01
CA ARG A 194 -18.18 -6.63 1.14
C ARG A 194 -19.09 -5.70 1.97
N TYR A 195 -18.71 -4.43 2.09
CA TYR A 195 -19.42 -3.44 2.91
C TYR A 195 -20.48 -2.71 2.11
N PHE A 196 -20.18 -2.29 0.88
CA PHE A 196 -21.17 -1.65 0.02
C PHE A 196 -22.30 -2.59 -0.39
N GLY A 197 -22.06 -3.92 -0.39
CA GLY A 197 -23.11 -4.91 -0.57
C GLY A 197 -24.23 -4.85 0.49
N LEU A 198 -23.96 -4.30 1.68
CA LEU A 198 -24.96 -4.12 2.74
C LEU A 198 -26.04 -3.10 2.35
N LEU A 199 -25.68 -2.13 1.50
CA LEU A 199 -26.61 -1.12 0.98
C LEU A 199 -27.51 -1.66 -0.14
N GLY A 200 -27.34 -2.92 -0.55
CA GLY A 200 -28.06 -3.48 -1.70
C GLY A 200 -29.58 -3.45 -1.56
N ARG A 201 -30.12 -3.49 -0.32
CA ARG A 201 -31.56 -3.29 -0.08
C ARG A 201 -31.96 -1.83 -0.34
N ASP A 202 -31.25 -0.89 0.26
CA ASP A 202 -31.52 0.55 0.12
C ASP A 202 -31.41 1.01 -1.34
N VAL A 203 -30.42 0.51 -2.08
CA VAL A 203 -30.27 0.74 -3.53
C VAL A 203 -31.50 0.31 -4.33
N ARG A 204 -32.17 -0.79 -3.94
CA ARG A 204 -33.39 -1.27 -4.62
C ARG A 204 -34.63 -0.48 -4.22
N GLU A 205 -34.71 -0.05 -2.96
CA GLU A 205 -35.86 0.68 -2.42
C GLU A 205 -35.82 2.17 -2.81
N HIS A 206 -34.62 2.76 -2.87
CA HIS A 206 -34.38 4.17 -3.14
C HIS A 206 -33.37 4.39 -4.28
N PRO A 207 -33.58 3.83 -5.49
CA PRO A 207 -32.58 3.85 -6.56
C PRO A 207 -32.16 5.26 -6.99
N ALA A 208 -33.03 6.26 -6.86
CA ALA A 208 -32.69 7.65 -7.16
C ALA A 208 -31.67 8.26 -6.17
N ALA A 209 -31.54 7.71 -4.96
CA ALA A 209 -30.57 8.13 -3.95
C ALA A 209 -29.17 7.57 -4.20
N HIS A 210 -29.01 6.63 -5.15
CA HIS A 210 -27.73 5.98 -5.44
C HIS A 210 -27.35 6.14 -6.91
N VAL A 211 -26.24 6.84 -7.17
CA VAL A 211 -25.79 7.17 -8.51
C VAL A 211 -24.37 6.66 -8.73
N VAL A 212 -24.19 5.80 -9.72
CA VAL A 212 -22.84 5.43 -10.21
C VAL A 212 -22.35 6.54 -11.15
N ALA A 213 -21.65 7.51 -10.56
CA ALA A 213 -21.22 8.76 -11.18
C ALA A 213 -19.84 8.62 -11.81
N ASP A 214 -19.77 7.70 -12.76
CA ASP A 214 -18.53 7.30 -13.43
C ASP A 214 -18.78 7.01 -14.91
N VAL A 215 -17.69 6.70 -15.60
CA VAL A 215 -17.64 6.37 -17.02
C VAL A 215 -18.12 4.94 -17.31
N THR A 216 -18.43 4.70 -18.58
CA THR A 216 -18.62 3.35 -19.13
C THR A 216 -17.32 2.82 -19.74
N THR A 217 -17.21 1.50 -19.90
CA THR A 217 -16.10 0.86 -20.63
C THR A 217 -15.98 1.38 -22.06
N ALA A 218 -17.10 1.66 -22.74
CA ALA A 218 -17.11 2.32 -24.06
C ALA A 218 -16.47 3.70 -24.05
N GLN A 219 -16.83 4.56 -23.07
CA GLN A 219 -16.27 5.90 -22.94
C GLN A 219 -14.77 5.86 -22.67
N LEU A 220 -14.31 4.95 -21.80
CA LEU A 220 -12.88 4.78 -21.54
C LEU A 220 -12.12 4.33 -22.78
N ARG A 221 -12.68 3.41 -23.57
CA ARG A 221 -12.03 2.95 -24.80
C ARG A 221 -11.94 4.06 -25.84
N ALA A 222 -13.01 4.82 -26.01
CA ALA A 222 -13.03 5.95 -26.92
C ALA A 222 -11.98 7.00 -26.52
N GLU A 223 -11.91 7.34 -25.22
CA GLU A 223 -10.92 8.29 -24.72
C GLU A 223 -9.48 7.75 -24.84
N TYR A 224 -9.26 6.47 -24.54
CA TYR A 224 -7.97 5.83 -24.77
C TYR A 224 -7.56 5.94 -26.26
N GLY A 225 -8.49 5.65 -27.18
CA GLY A 225 -8.26 5.78 -28.61
C GLY A 225 -7.91 7.21 -29.03
N ARG A 226 -8.62 8.20 -28.48
CA ARG A 226 -8.32 9.62 -28.69
C ARG A 226 -6.91 9.96 -28.20
N LEU A 227 -6.56 9.59 -26.97
CA LEU A 227 -5.23 9.85 -26.39
C LEU A 227 -4.11 9.18 -27.19
N MET A 228 -4.29 7.92 -27.63
CA MET A 228 -3.34 7.23 -28.50
C MET A 228 -3.08 7.96 -29.83
N GLN A 229 -4.05 8.71 -30.33
CA GLN A 229 -3.95 9.47 -31.59
C GLN A 229 -3.42 10.90 -31.37
N THR A 230 -3.88 11.58 -30.31
CA THR A 230 -3.63 13.01 -30.11
C THR A 230 -2.46 13.31 -29.18
N ASP A 231 -1.99 12.33 -28.40
CA ASP A 231 -0.95 12.50 -27.39
C ASP A 231 0.22 11.53 -27.61
N PRO A 232 1.31 11.99 -28.25
CA PRO A 232 2.47 11.15 -28.54
C PRO A 232 3.14 10.57 -27.29
N ALA A 233 3.13 11.30 -26.16
CA ALA A 233 3.74 10.83 -24.92
C ALA A 233 2.91 9.70 -24.30
N PHE A 234 1.59 9.84 -24.31
CA PHE A 234 0.68 8.75 -23.91
C PHE A 234 0.89 7.52 -24.79
N ALA A 235 0.91 7.70 -26.12
CA ALA A 235 1.08 6.61 -27.06
C ALA A 235 2.42 5.88 -26.89
N ALA A 236 3.51 6.59 -26.65
CA ALA A 236 4.83 6.01 -26.38
C ALA A 236 4.80 5.18 -25.08
N ALA A 237 4.27 5.75 -23.99
CA ALA A 237 4.19 5.08 -22.71
C ALA A 237 3.32 3.80 -22.75
N MET A 238 2.21 3.81 -23.50
CA MET A 238 1.36 2.61 -23.64
C MET A 238 2.04 1.51 -24.45
N LYS A 239 2.84 1.87 -25.46
CA LYS A 239 3.65 0.90 -26.21
C LYS A 239 4.72 0.26 -25.32
N GLU A 240 5.45 1.08 -24.56
CA GLU A 240 6.46 0.61 -23.61
C GLU A 240 5.84 -0.34 -22.57
N LYS A 241 4.69 0.02 -21.99
CA LYS A 241 3.97 -0.86 -21.06
C LYS A 241 3.53 -2.18 -21.71
N ALA A 242 3.07 -2.15 -22.96
CA ALA A 242 2.70 -3.35 -23.69
C ALA A 242 3.91 -4.26 -23.96
N ASP A 243 5.06 -3.69 -24.30
CA ASP A 243 6.30 -4.44 -24.53
C ASP A 243 6.86 -5.02 -23.23
N ALA A 244 6.83 -4.24 -22.14
CA ALA A 244 7.19 -4.72 -20.81
C ALA A 244 6.30 -5.89 -20.35
N ARG A 245 4.99 -5.82 -20.58
CA ARG A 245 4.05 -6.92 -20.27
C ARG A 245 4.32 -8.18 -21.10
N ARG A 246 4.84 -8.06 -22.32
CA ARG A 246 5.24 -9.22 -23.15
C ARG A 246 6.58 -9.81 -22.71
N ALA A 247 7.49 -8.98 -22.22
CA ALA A 247 8.79 -9.42 -21.71
C ALA A 247 8.68 -10.04 -20.30
N ASP A 248 7.72 -9.59 -19.50
CA ASP A 248 7.41 -10.11 -18.16
C ASP A 248 6.44 -11.30 -18.27
N GLU A 249 6.83 -12.34 -19.03
CA GLU A 249 6.19 -13.66 -18.91
C GLU A 249 6.31 -14.11 -17.46
N GLY A 250 5.20 -13.93 -16.75
CA GLY A 250 5.13 -13.83 -15.31
C GLY A 250 5.59 -15.09 -14.60
N ASP A 251 6.36 -14.91 -13.53
CA ASP A 251 6.66 -16.03 -12.65
C ASP A 251 7.19 -15.61 -11.27
N GLY A 252 7.74 -14.41 -11.10
CA GLY A 252 8.35 -14.00 -9.83
C GLY A 252 7.32 -13.66 -8.74
N LEU A 253 6.49 -12.65 -8.98
CA LEU A 253 5.58 -12.11 -7.97
C LEU A 253 4.40 -13.06 -7.70
N GLU A 254 3.86 -13.71 -8.73
CA GLU A 254 2.77 -14.68 -8.59
C GLU A 254 3.23 -15.96 -7.87
N LYS A 255 4.46 -16.44 -8.10
CA LYS A 255 5.05 -17.51 -7.27
C LYS A 255 5.22 -17.08 -5.83
N ILE A 256 5.67 -15.85 -5.58
CA ILE A 256 5.82 -15.33 -4.21
C ILE A 256 4.44 -15.26 -3.54
N VAL A 257 3.43 -14.68 -4.20
CA VAL A 257 2.07 -14.58 -3.66
C VAL A 257 1.43 -15.96 -3.45
N SER A 258 1.56 -16.88 -4.39
CA SER A 258 1.04 -18.26 -4.26
C SER A 258 1.79 -19.10 -3.22
N PHE A 259 3.08 -18.85 -3.03
CA PHE A 259 3.88 -19.43 -1.94
C PHE A 259 3.41 -18.88 -0.59
N LEU A 260 3.21 -17.57 -0.47
CA LEU A 260 2.74 -16.92 0.76
C LEU A 260 1.31 -17.35 1.14
N ARG A 261 0.43 -17.59 0.16
CA ARG A 261 -0.92 -18.14 0.41
C ARG A 261 -0.91 -19.55 1.02
N ARG A 262 0.05 -20.39 0.64
CA ARG A 262 0.23 -21.76 1.16
C ARG A 262 1.09 -21.83 2.42
N GLY A 263 1.62 -20.69 2.87
CA GLY A 263 2.50 -20.62 4.02
C GLY A 263 1.80 -20.89 5.34
N SER A 264 2.61 -21.13 6.38
CA SER A 264 2.14 -21.25 7.77
C SER A 264 1.47 -19.96 8.26
N GLU A 265 0.73 -20.03 9.37
CA GLU A 265 0.12 -18.83 9.97
C GLU A 265 1.14 -17.73 10.24
N GLY A 266 2.35 -18.09 10.67
CA GLY A 266 3.44 -17.15 10.90
C GLY A 266 3.93 -16.47 9.62
N GLN A 267 4.09 -17.23 8.54
CA GLN A 267 4.46 -16.70 7.23
C GLN A 267 3.40 -15.74 6.69
N ARG A 268 2.11 -16.07 6.85
CA ARG A 268 1.01 -15.18 6.46
C ARG A 268 0.98 -13.89 7.28
N LYS A 269 1.27 -13.94 8.58
CA LYS A 269 1.39 -12.74 9.43
C LYS A 269 2.49 -11.81 8.93
N ILE A 270 3.68 -12.36 8.62
CA ILE A 270 4.79 -11.59 8.06
C ILE A 270 4.44 -11.01 6.68
N ALA A 271 3.82 -11.82 5.81
CA ALA A 271 3.34 -11.38 4.50
C ALA A 271 2.39 -10.19 4.62
N GLY A 272 1.45 -10.25 5.57
CA GLY A 272 0.51 -9.17 5.84
C GLY A 272 1.21 -7.89 6.29
N ILE A 273 2.19 -7.98 7.20
CA ILE A 273 2.99 -6.82 7.64
C ILE A 273 3.72 -6.18 6.46
N LEU A 274 4.41 -6.98 5.66
CA LEU A 274 5.14 -6.51 4.49
C LEU A 274 4.20 -5.90 3.45
N CYS A 275 3.07 -6.53 3.16
CA CYS A 275 2.07 -5.99 2.24
C CYS A 275 1.58 -4.62 2.70
N ARG A 276 1.12 -4.49 3.95
CA ARG A 276 0.61 -3.22 4.48
C ARG A 276 1.68 -2.13 4.48
N GLY A 277 2.93 -2.49 4.82
CA GLY A 277 4.05 -1.56 4.73
C GLY A 277 4.34 -1.11 3.31
N PHE A 278 4.30 -2.02 2.34
CA PHE A 278 4.49 -1.69 0.91
C PHE A 278 3.34 -0.81 0.38
N MET A 279 2.09 -1.15 0.68
CA MET A 279 0.93 -0.32 0.32
C MET A 279 1.02 1.07 0.95
N THR A 280 1.35 1.16 2.25
CA THR A 280 1.53 2.44 2.95
C THR A 280 2.64 3.26 2.30
N TYR A 281 3.78 2.64 2.03
CA TYR A 281 4.89 3.30 1.36
C TYR A 281 4.51 3.81 -0.03
N GLY A 282 3.84 2.99 -0.83
CA GLY A 282 3.35 3.32 -2.17
C GLY A 282 2.42 4.54 -2.14
N MET A 283 1.43 4.54 -1.25
CA MET A 283 0.50 5.66 -1.10
C MET A 283 1.18 6.96 -0.64
N ARG A 284 2.20 6.85 0.22
CA ARG A 284 2.95 8.04 0.67
C ARG A 284 3.79 8.65 -0.43
N ARG A 285 4.43 7.82 -1.26
CA ARG A 285 5.24 8.30 -2.40
C ARG A 285 4.38 8.78 -3.56
N GLY A 286 3.28 8.08 -3.84
CA GLY A 286 2.33 8.41 -4.90
C GLY A 286 1.33 9.50 -4.53
N GLY A 287 1.56 10.23 -3.42
CA GLY A 287 0.58 11.13 -2.80
C GLY A 287 -0.30 11.88 -3.81
N ILE A 288 -1.61 11.94 -3.52
CA ILE A 288 -2.69 12.51 -4.33
C ILE A 288 -2.18 13.44 -5.45
N GLY A 289 -2.05 12.90 -6.66
CA GLY A 289 -1.69 13.65 -7.88
C GLY A 289 -0.21 13.75 -8.26
N LYS A 290 0.69 12.91 -7.73
CA LYS A 290 2.15 12.98 -8.04
C LYS A 290 2.72 11.89 -8.94
N SER A 291 1.90 10.96 -9.42
CA SER A 291 2.35 9.98 -10.42
C SER A 291 2.34 10.62 -11.81
N GLU A 292 3.51 10.71 -12.47
CA GLU A 292 3.64 11.10 -13.89
C GLU A 292 3.19 9.98 -14.85
N ASP A 293 2.52 8.94 -14.34
CA ASP A 293 1.99 7.87 -15.17
C ASP A 293 1.01 8.44 -16.19
N GLN A 294 1.34 8.29 -17.47
CA GLN A 294 0.50 8.74 -18.58
C GLN A 294 -0.91 8.12 -18.52
N MET A 295 -1.08 6.96 -17.88
CA MET A 295 -2.39 6.35 -17.65
C MET A 295 -3.32 7.26 -16.84
N ASN A 296 -2.80 8.15 -15.99
CA ASN A 296 -3.60 9.08 -15.19
C ASN A 296 -4.47 10.01 -16.05
N LYS A 297 -4.05 10.32 -17.29
CA LYS A 297 -4.88 11.08 -18.22
C LYS A 297 -6.23 10.39 -18.50
N LEU A 298 -6.24 9.07 -18.48
CA LEU A 298 -7.43 8.25 -18.68
C LEU A 298 -8.14 7.90 -17.37
N ILE A 299 -7.40 7.38 -16.38
CA ILE A 299 -8.01 6.81 -15.15
C ILE A 299 -8.28 7.86 -14.06
N LEU A 300 -7.64 9.03 -14.14
CA LEU A 300 -7.86 10.15 -13.23
C LEU A 300 -8.50 11.33 -13.96
N ASP A 301 -7.81 11.96 -14.91
CA ASP A 301 -8.22 13.25 -15.47
C ASP A 301 -9.55 13.17 -16.22
N TYR A 302 -9.70 12.23 -17.15
CA TYR A 302 -10.95 12.04 -17.87
C TYR A 302 -12.12 11.72 -16.93
N ARG A 303 -11.90 10.87 -15.93
CA ARG A 303 -12.92 10.51 -14.93
C ARG A 303 -13.26 11.67 -14.01
N ASN A 304 -12.29 12.52 -13.66
CA ASN A 304 -12.51 13.78 -12.93
C ASN A 304 -13.46 14.71 -13.69
N HIS A 305 -13.31 14.83 -15.01
CA HIS A 305 -14.22 15.63 -15.84
C HIS A 305 -15.66 15.12 -15.78
N VAL A 306 -15.84 13.81 -15.92
CA VAL A 306 -17.18 13.19 -15.87
C VAL A 306 -17.81 13.32 -14.49
N LEU A 307 -17.05 13.05 -13.43
CA LEU A 307 -17.53 13.19 -12.06
C LEU A 307 -17.87 14.65 -11.72
N ALA A 308 -17.00 15.62 -12.03
CA ALA A 308 -17.25 17.03 -11.77
C ALA A 308 -18.51 17.52 -12.49
N ALA A 309 -18.70 17.14 -13.76
CA ALA A 309 -19.92 17.47 -14.51
C ALA A 309 -21.17 16.87 -13.85
N ALA A 310 -21.12 15.61 -13.42
CA ALA A 310 -22.24 14.95 -12.73
C ALA A 310 -22.59 15.62 -11.39
N LEU A 311 -21.59 16.07 -10.62
CA LEU A 311 -21.78 16.76 -9.35
C LEU A 311 -22.38 18.17 -9.52
N LEU A 312 -21.97 18.88 -10.58
CA LEU A 312 -22.52 20.20 -10.90
C LEU A 312 -23.96 20.11 -11.41
N ALA A 313 -24.27 19.08 -12.21
CA ALA A 313 -25.61 18.87 -12.77
C ALA A 313 -26.64 18.34 -11.76
N GLU A 314 -26.21 17.73 -10.66
CA GLU A 314 -27.09 17.17 -9.64
C GLU A 314 -28.03 18.25 -9.04
N PRO A 315 -29.36 18.12 -9.11
CA PRO A 315 -30.26 19.12 -8.53
C PRO A 315 -30.23 19.19 -7.00
N ARG A 316 -29.88 18.09 -6.31
CA ARG A 316 -29.85 18.05 -4.84
C ARG A 316 -28.70 18.88 -4.28
N GLN A 317 -28.98 19.49 -3.12
CA GLN A 317 -28.03 20.36 -2.43
C GLN A 317 -27.01 19.59 -1.59
N ARG A 318 -27.26 18.31 -1.28
CA ARG A 318 -26.37 17.48 -0.49
C ARG A 318 -25.99 16.23 -1.26
N ILE A 319 -24.68 15.99 -1.39
CA ILE A 319 -24.12 14.86 -2.11
C ILE A 319 -23.06 14.21 -1.22
N TYR A 320 -23.11 12.89 -1.08
CA TYR A 320 -22.06 12.10 -0.47
C TYR A 320 -21.34 11.30 -1.57
N VAL A 321 -20.06 11.59 -1.78
CA VAL A 321 -19.25 11.00 -2.85
C VAL A 321 -18.29 9.98 -2.25
N THR A 322 -18.36 8.73 -2.71
CA THR A 322 -17.39 7.67 -2.38
C THR A 322 -16.56 7.38 -3.63
N TYR A 323 -15.34 7.89 -3.65
CA TYR A 323 -14.49 7.86 -4.83
C TYR A 323 -13.02 7.82 -4.44
N GLY A 324 -12.15 7.28 -5.30
CA GLY A 324 -10.71 7.20 -5.07
C GLY A 324 -10.13 8.54 -4.62
N ALA A 325 -9.33 8.53 -3.55
CA ALA A 325 -8.83 9.74 -2.91
C ALA A 325 -8.06 10.68 -3.84
N GLU A 326 -7.46 10.14 -4.91
CA GLU A 326 -6.69 10.91 -5.89
C GLU A 326 -7.55 11.85 -6.76
N HIS A 327 -8.85 11.60 -6.86
CA HIS A 327 -9.77 12.39 -7.68
C HIS A 327 -10.13 13.75 -7.05
N LEU A 328 -10.01 13.90 -5.72
CA LEU A 328 -10.49 15.08 -4.98
C LEU A 328 -9.93 16.40 -5.53
N SER A 329 -8.61 16.49 -5.73
CA SER A 329 -7.96 17.74 -6.16
C SER A 329 -8.35 18.14 -7.58
N GLY A 330 -8.36 17.17 -8.50
CA GLY A 330 -8.78 17.37 -9.89
C GLY A 330 -10.25 17.77 -10.01
N VAL A 331 -11.14 17.05 -9.32
CA VAL A 331 -12.58 17.39 -9.29
C VAL A 331 -12.81 18.79 -8.73
N LEU A 332 -12.19 19.14 -7.59
CA LEU A 332 -12.35 20.48 -7.01
C LEU A 332 -11.84 21.58 -7.96
N ALA A 333 -10.70 21.36 -8.64
CA ALA A 333 -10.18 22.31 -9.61
C ALA A 333 -11.18 22.53 -10.77
N LEU A 334 -11.75 21.45 -11.32
CA LEU A 334 -12.75 21.53 -12.37
C LEU A 334 -14.03 22.23 -11.92
N MET A 335 -14.50 21.94 -10.71
CA MET A 335 -15.68 22.61 -10.14
C MET A 335 -15.43 24.11 -9.93
N ARG A 336 -14.22 24.51 -9.51
CA ARG A 336 -13.83 25.91 -9.35
C ARG A 336 -13.79 26.68 -10.67
N ASN A 337 -13.42 26.02 -11.76
CA ASN A 337 -13.44 26.63 -13.10
C ASN A 337 -14.86 27.03 -13.52
N THR A 338 -15.89 26.28 -13.08
CA THR A 338 -17.30 26.62 -13.32
C THR A 338 -17.85 27.61 -12.28
N ASN A 339 -17.52 27.43 -11.01
CA ASN A 339 -17.93 28.32 -9.93
C ASN A 339 -16.79 28.50 -8.91
N PRO A 340 -16.12 29.67 -8.87
CA PRO A 340 -14.95 29.89 -8.00
C PRO A 340 -15.29 29.90 -6.51
N ARG A 341 -16.58 29.90 -6.12
CA ARG A 341 -17.00 29.80 -4.72
C ARG A 341 -16.76 28.42 -4.11
N TRP A 342 -16.59 27.37 -4.93
CA TRP A 342 -16.28 26.04 -4.42
C TRP A 342 -14.99 26.05 -3.59
N ARG A 343 -15.13 25.65 -2.33
CA ARG A 343 -14.01 25.54 -1.39
C ARG A 343 -14.17 24.35 -0.48
N ILE A 344 -13.04 23.86 -0.02
CA ILE A 344 -12.98 22.91 1.09
C ILE A 344 -13.34 23.69 2.36
N VAL A 345 -14.43 23.30 3.04
CA VAL A 345 -14.85 23.91 4.31
C VAL A 345 -14.31 23.14 5.51
N SER A 346 -14.10 21.84 5.37
CA SER A 346 -13.47 20.99 6.38
C SER A 346 -12.78 19.80 5.73
N VAL A 347 -11.73 19.30 6.40
CA VAL A 347 -11.06 18.04 6.04
C VAL A 347 -10.83 17.25 7.31
N THR A 348 -11.25 16.00 7.30
CA THR A 348 -10.81 14.97 8.25
C THR A 348 -9.98 13.94 7.50
N TRP A 349 -9.13 13.22 8.23
CA TRP A 349 -8.23 12.22 7.66
C TRP A 349 -8.46 10.90 8.36
N THR A 350 -8.68 9.84 7.58
CA THR A 350 -8.95 8.51 8.13
C THR A 350 -7.86 7.54 7.71
N ARG A 351 -7.42 6.72 8.67
CA ARG A 351 -6.47 5.63 8.42
C ARG A 351 -7.15 4.55 7.60
N THR A 352 -6.53 4.16 6.50
CA THR A 352 -7.03 3.09 5.63
C THR A 352 -6.30 1.79 5.82
N ILE A 353 -5.04 1.85 6.26
CA ILE A 353 -4.19 0.70 6.49
C ILE A 353 -3.73 0.71 7.94
N ASP A 354 -4.04 -0.37 8.65
CA ASP A 354 -3.56 -0.62 10.02
C ASP A 354 -3.44 -2.14 10.24
N SER A 355 -2.91 -2.53 11.39
CA SER A 355 -2.90 -3.93 11.83
C SER A 355 -4.34 -4.43 12.04
N PRO A 356 -4.65 -5.68 11.66
CA PRO A 356 -5.97 -6.26 11.91
C PRO A 356 -6.26 -6.29 13.40
N GLU A 357 -7.50 -5.96 13.79
CA GLU A 357 -7.93 -6.09 15.18
C GLU A 357 -8.00 -7.57 15.58
N GLN A 358 -7.48 -7.89 16.77
CA GLN A 358 -7.67 -9.18 17.41
C GLN A 358 -8.54 -8.99 18.64
N LEU A 359 -9.86 -9.05 18.44
CA LEU A 359 -10.84 -8.92 19.52
C LEU A 359 -11.14 -10.30 20.08
N VAL A 360 -10.90 -10.49 21.39
CA VAL A 360 -11.30 -11.71 22.12
C VAL A 360 -12.39 -11.31 23.11
N GLY A 361 -13.61 -11.78 22.86
CA GLY A 361 -14.75 -11.60 23.76
C GLY A 361 -15.10 -12.88 24.50
N LYS A 362 -15.59 -12.76 25.72
CA LYS A 362 -16.33 -13.81 26.44
C LYS A 362 -17.69 -13.23 26.80
N LEU A 363 -18.75 -14.01 26.60
CA LEU A 363 -20.11 -13.67 27.01
C LEU A 363 -20.25 -13.80 28.52
#